data_AF-A0A6L8SZ12-F1
#
_entry.id   AF-A0A6L8SZ12-F1
#
_cell.length_a   1.000
_cell.length_b   1.000
_cell.length_c   1.000
_cell.angle_alpha   90.00
_cell.angle_beta   90.00
_cell.angle_gamma   90.00
#
_symmetry.space_group_name_H-M   'P 1'
#
loop_
_entity.id
_entity.type
_entity.pdbx_description
1 polymer ?
#
loop_
_entity_poly.entity_id
_entity_poly.type
_entity_poly.pdbx_seq_one_letter_code
_entity_poly.pdbx_strand_id
1 'polypeptide(L)'
;MKKKLLAGIMALALCSTSIPQMIFAEEFTSEAPEETGETPEVFTDENPATTNDTIGGASTFSSEEIPEFDDEEGNVSAATDGGSTAGTSPIDINNHNNLVYTISTSGSYRFTGTGTETSNRIVIDNVTSGEVKIYLNNVNINTNAGPALKITSTVTAQVCIYLEGQNILKTTQDSSAALQKDNNSGLTITSTNTVTGSLAAQASYGAGIGSGQHIGYTSISGYTVSNITISNCSIEASSAYGAGIGSGHHMGGNSASISGNTVSNITISNCSIKASSNYGAGIGSGYCVGGAYVSISGNIVSYITISNSSIEASSSYGAGIGSGYCERSNSASISGNTVSNITISGGSVKATKIDCIPKDSKNNDVYLCKISNAASSEITIDAVKRNGPYNHSSIDPSDTTLYAWLTGTDHVVTVGNDSRKYSFDSANYSFTRSKVAPTASQFTFTPPSNLTYDGQQKSVTVRPKSDIEGMGSNITVNYFHKDTLINGLPVNAGTYTVKIGIDEGAFYNSITGLTDNNWKFTIEPAPISTSAIQITPYSGTYDGAPHAAISSVTGCPYGCTIKYSIDGKNWKDDCPT
;
A
#
# COMPACT_ATOMS: atom_id res chain seq x y z
N MET A 1 30.01 13.42 -51.66
CA MET A 1 28.93 13.93 -52.53
C MET A 1 27.74 14.28 -51.64
N LYS A 2 27.59 15.56 -51.28
CA LYS A 2 26.47 16.45 -51.68
C LYS A 2 25.08 15.81 -51.58
N LYS A 3 24.25 16.27 -50.62
CA LYS A 3 23.19 17.27 -50.88
C LYS A 3 22.62 17.85 -49.58
N LYS A 4 22.61 19.19 -49.54
CA LYS A 4 21.84 20.07 -48.66
C LYS A 4 20.37 20.10 -49.12
N LEU A 5 19.46 20.46 -48.19
CA LEU A 5 18.32 21.40 -48.28
C LEU A 5 17.38 21.09 -47.09
N LEU A 6 16.58 21.97 -46.48
CA LEU A 6 16.43 23.43 -46.43
C LEU A 6 15.38 23.69 -45.33
N ALA A 7 15.43 24.89 -44.75
CA ALA A 7 14.60 25.41 -43.67
C ALA A 7 13.08 25.42 -43.91
N GLY A 8 12.32 25.45 -42.82
CA GLY A 8 10.89 25.78 -42.78
C GLY A 8 10.51 26.35 -41.42
N ILE A 9 10.65 27.67 -41.27
CA ILE A 9 10.09 28.49 -40.19
C ILE A 9 8.60 28.69 -40.50
N MET A 10 7.71 28.50 -39.52
CA MET A 10 6.38 29.09 -39.55
C MET A 10 6.04 29.65 -38.17
N ALA A 11 6.05 30.98 -38.10
CA ALA A 11 5.41 31.77 -37.07
C ALA A 11 3.95 32.02 -37.49
N LEU A 12 3.01 32.00 -36.54
CA LEU A 12 1.71 32.65 -36.70
C LEU A 12 1.28 33.26 -35.37
N ALA A 13 0.98 34.55 -35.41
CA ALA A 13 0.61 35.39 -34.28
C ALA A 13 -0.90 35.65 -34.23
N LEU A 14 -1.43 35.66 -33.01
CA LEU A 14 -2.47 36.54 -32.43
C LEU A 14 -3.62 37.05 -33.29
N CYS A 15 -4.86 36.80 -32.82
CA CYS A 15 -5.85 37.85 -32.64
C CYS A 15 -6.88 37.50 -31.55
N SER A 16 -7.36 38.55 -30.90
CA SER A 16 -8.01 38.66 -29.58
C SER A 16 -9.54 38.80 -29.63
N THR A 17 -10.13 39.02 -28.43
CA THR A 17 -11.50 39.49 -28.06
C THR A 17 -12.52 38.38 -27.80
N SER A 18 -13.38 38.37 -26.78
CA SER A 18 -13.75 39.30 -25.69
C SER A 18 -14.73 38.58 -24.72
N ILE A 19 -14.71 38.94 -23.43
CA ILE A 19 -15.62 38.50 -22.35
C ILE A 19 -17.04 39.11 -22.53
N PRO A 20 -18.10 38.53 -21.93
CA PRO A 20 -18.79 39.30 -20.88
C PRO A 20 -19.11 38.51 -19.60
N GLN A 21 -19.11 39.27 -18.51
CA GLN A 21 -19.34 38.94 -17.11
C GLN A 21 -20.75 38.38 -16.86
N MET A 22 -20.90 37.56 -15.82
CA MET A 22 -22.17 37.42 -15.12
C MET A 22 -21.96 37.64 -13.61
N ILE A 23 -22.65 38.65 -13.13
CA ILE A 23 -22.84 39.09 -11.75
C ILE A 23 -23.84 38.12 -11.09
N PHE A 24 -23.60 37.70 -9.86
CA PHE A 24 -24.65 37.56 -8.86
C PHE A 24 -24.06 37.88 -7.47
N ALA A 25 -24.64 38.90 -6.85
CA ALA A 25 -24.54 39.18 -5.44
C ALA A 25 -25.65 38.40 -4.74
N GLU A 26 -25.40 37.91 -3.53
CA GLU A 26 -26.39 37.89 -2.45
C GLU A 26 -25.69 37.65 -1.10
N GLU A 27 -26.40 38.04 -0.05
CA GLU A 27 -25.94 38.75 1.14
C GLU A 27 -26.41 38.00 2.41
N PHE A 28 -25.56 37.97 3.46
CA PHE A 28 -25.86 37.75 4.91
C PHE A 28 -26.41 36.36 5.33
N THR A 29 -26.19 35.80 6.53
CA THR A 29 -26.00 36.34 7.89
C THR A 29 -25.28 35.31 8.79
N SER A 30 -24.71 35.82 9.89
CA SER A 30 -24.06 35.16 11.02
C SER A 30 -24.90 34.13 11.79
N GLU A 31 -24.24 33.11 12.34
CA GLU A 31 -24.50 32.61 13.70
C GLU A 31 -23.30 31.75 14.20
N ALA A 32 -22.81 32.06 15.40
CA ALA A 32 -21.94 31.19 16.19
C ALA A 32 -22.81 30.43 17.20
N PRO A 33 -22.35 29.26 17.69
CA PRO A 33 -22.18 29.21 19.15
C PRO A 33 -20.96 28.44 19.65
N GLU A 34 -20.46 28.98 20.77
CA GLU A 34 -19.96 28.33 22.00
C GLU A 34 -18.92 27.20 21.94
N GLU A 35 -17.76 27.53 22.52
CA GLU A 35 -16.82 26.58 23.09
C GLU A 35 -17.38 25.85 24.31
N THR A 36 -17.07 24.56 24.40
CA THR A 36 -16.90 23.85 25.67
C THR A 36 -15.60 23.05 25.58
N GLY A 37 -14.64 23.41 26.41
CA GLY A 37 -13.35 22.72 26.50
C GLY A 37 -13.46 21.40 27.27
N GLU A 38 -12.60 20.44 26.89
CA GLU A 38 -12.20 19.34 27.75
C GLU A 38 -10.68 19.12 27.65
N THR A 39 -10.14 18.73 28.80
CA THR A 39 -8.74 18.63 29.21
C THR A 39 -7.95 17.50 28.53
N PRO A 40 -6.62 17.63 28.30
CA PRO A 40 -5.80 16.51 27.84
C PRO A 40 -5.40 15.59 29.00
N GLU A 41 -5.70 14.29 28.86
CA GLU A 41 -5.20 13.24 29.74
C GLU A 41 -3.70 12.98 29.53
N VAL A 42 -3.01 12.86 30.66
CA VAL A 42 -1.58 12.55 30.78
C VAL A 42 -1.40 11.04 30.68
N PHE A 43 -0.72 10.56 29.64
CA PHE A 43 -0.24 9.18 29.59
C PHE A 43 1.16 9.11 30.20
N THR A 44 1.27 8.50 31.38
CA THR A 44 2.53 8.11 32.00
C THR A 44 3.03 6.79 31.42
N ASP A 45 4.24 6.83 30.89
CA ASP A 45 5.02 5.71 30.36
C ASP A 45 5.71 4.98 31.54
N GLU A 46 5.38 3.71 31.78
CA GLU A 46 6.18 2.84 32.64
C GLU A 46 6.41 1.48 31.96
N ASN A 47 7.63 1.36 31.41
CA ASN A 47 8.28 0.10 31.08
C ASN A 47 8.87 -0.54 32.35
N PRO A 48 8.76 -1.87 32.51
CA PRO A 48 9.94 -2.59 32.93
C PRO A 48 10.23 -3.84 32.08
N ALA A 49 11.49 -3.95 31.70
CA ALA A 49 12.11 -5.10 31.06
C ALA A 49 12.12 -6.34 31.96
N THR A 50 11.88 -7.52 31.39
CA THR A 50 12.46 -8.78 31.86
C THR A 50 12.83 -9.71 30.71
N THR A 51 13.99 -10.34 30.84
CA THR A 51 14.62 -11.34 29.97
C THR A 51 14.15 -12.75 30.32
N ASN A 52 13.74 -13.57 29.34
CA ASN A 52 14.17 -14.98 29.22
C ASN A 52 13.69 -15.66 27.93
N ASP A 53 14.57 -16.50 27.38
CA ASP A 53 14.38 -17.41 26.24
C ASP A 53 13.18 -18.35 26.37
N THR A 54 12.28 -18.38 25.39
CA THR A 54 11.54 -19.58 24.95
C THR A 54 11.04 -19.39 23.52
N ILE A 55 11.46 -20.27 22.61
CA ILE A 55 10.93 -20.37 21.24
C ILE A 55 9.48 -20.84 21.32
N GLY A 56 8.53 -19.96 20.98
CA GLY A 56 7.10 -20.29 21.04
C GLY A 56 6.22 -19.05 20.86
N GLY A 57 6.44 -18.27 19.81
CA GLY A 57 5.59 -17.11 19.50
C GLY A 57 4.27 -17.56 18.85
N ALA A 58 3.22 -17.70 19.64
CA ALA A 58 1.87 -17.49 19.13
C ALA A 58 1.74 -15.99 18.86
N SER A 59 1.80 -15.60 17.59
CA SER A 59 1.59 -14.22 17.19
C SER A 59 0.11 -13.88 17.40
N THR A 60 -0.18 -13.01 18.36
CA THR A 60 -1.50 -12.41 18.54
C THR A 60 -1.70 -11.36 17.44
N PHE A 61 -2.52 -11.66 16.44
CA PHE A 61 -2.93 -10.68 15.42
C PHE A 61 -3.95 -9.71 16.02
N SER A 62 -3.71 -8.40 15.90
CA SER A 62 -4.75 -7.38 16.01
C SER A 62 -5.56 -7.37 14.71
N SER A 63 -6.88 -7.39 14.84
CA SER A 63 -7.83 -7.42 13.72
C SER A 63 -8.15 -6.01 13.22
N GLU A 64 -7.14 -5.20 12.92
CA GLU A 64 -7.39 -3.90 12.28
C GLU A 64 -7.88 -4.10 10.84
N GLU A 65 -8.93 -3.33 10.49
CA GLU A 65 -9.76 -3.43 9.28
C GLU A 65 -8.97 -3.64 7.99
N ILE A 66 -9.35 -4.67 7.23
CA ILE A 66 -9.00 -4.80 5.82
C ILE A 66 -10.08 -4.03 5.02
N PRO A 67 -9.69 -3.15 4.07
CA PRO A 67 -10.64 -2.34 3.32
C PRO A 67 -11.62 -3.17 2.49
N GLU A 68 -12.83 -2.65 2.35
CA GLU A 68 -13.89 -3.15 1.48
C GLU A 68 -13.47 -3.03 -0.01
N PHE A 69 -13.65 -4.09 -0.80
CA PHE A 69 -13.19 -4.18 -2.19
C PHE A 69 -14.35 -4.02 -3.18
N ASP A 70 -14.18 -3.17 -4.20
CA ASP A 70 -15.10 -3.08 -5.35
C ASP A 70 -14.29 -3.19 -6.66
N ASP A 71 -14.64 -4.18 -7.48
CA ASP A 71 -13.82 -4.71 -8.59
C ASP A 71 -14.34 -4.27 -9.97
N GLU A 72 -13.43 -3.90 -10.88
CA GLU A 72 -13.65 -4.05 -12.33
C GLU A 72 -12.53 -4.86 -12.99
N GLU A 73 -12.98 -5.90 -13.71
CA GLU A 73 -12.30 -6.80 -14.65
C GLU A 73 -10.99 -7.50 -14.21
N GLY A 74 -11.16 -8.72 -13.68
CA GLY A 74 -10.10 -9.72 -13.58
C GLY A 74 -10.17 -10.65 -12.37
N ASN A 75 -11.09 -10.42 -11.43
CA ASN A 75 -11.16 -11.19 -10.20
C ASN A 75 -11.87 -12.53 -10.41
N VAL A 76 -11.24 -13.61 -9.95
CA VAL A 76 -11.89 -14.90 -9.72
C VAL A 76 -12.98 -14.65 -8.68
N SER A 77 -14.24 -14.85 -9.06
CA SER A 77 -15.40 -14.60 -8.20
C SER A 77 -15.22 -15.30 -6.85
N ALA A 78 -15.17 -14.52 -5.76
CA ALA A 78 -15.26 -15.07 -4.41
C ALA A 78 -16.54 -15.91 -4.33
N ALA A 79 -16.42 -17.16 -3.86
CA ALA A 79 -17.58 -17.98 -3.55
C ALA A 79 -18.27 -17.37 -2.33
N THR A 80 -19.24 -16.48 -2.56
CA THR A 80 -20.07 -15.90 -1.50
C THR A 80 -21.09 -16.92 -1.05
N ASP A 81 -20.71 -17.75 -0.08
CA ASP A 81 -21.69 -18.57 0.61
C ASP A 81 -22.41 -17.73 1.67
N GLY A 82 -23.42 -16.98 1.23
CA GLY A 82 -24.50 -16.50 2.09
C GLY A 82 -25.47 -17.62 2.53
N GLY A 83 -25.05 -18.88 2.41
CA GLY A 83 -25.83 -20.07 2.73
C GLY A 83 -26.12 -20.19 4.22
N SER A 84 -27.41 -20.41 4.51
CA SER A 84 -28.01 -20.59 5.83
C SER A 84 -27.09 -21.23 6.88
N THR A 85 -26.74 -20.44 7.90
CA THR A 85 -26.05 -20.84 9.14
C THR A 85 -26.88 -21.72 10.07
N ALA A 86 -28.08 -22.17 9.65
CA ALA A 86 -29.14 -22.65 10.54
C ALA A 86 -29.34 -24.17 10.62
N GLY A 87 -28.51 -24.99 9.96
CA GLY A 87 -28.80 -26.42 9.77
C GLY A 87 -28.07 -27.44 10.67
N THR A 88 -26.89 -27.12 11.19
CA THR A 88 -26.05 -28.09 11.93
C THR A 88 -25.56 -27.50 13.24
N SER A 89 -25.82 -28.18 14.37
CA SER A 89 -25.22 -27.83 15.65
C SER A 89 -23.69 -27.77 15.52
N PRO A 90 -23.03 -26.73 16.06
CA PRO A 90 -21.57 -26.65 16.05
C PRO A 90 -20.94 -27.90 16.66
N ILE A 91 -19.89 -28.40 16.01
CA ILE A 91 -19.09 -29.52 16.47
C ILE A 91 -17.96 -28.95 17.30
N ASP A 92 -17.97 -29.24 18.60
CA ASP A 92 -16.84 -28.94 19.47
C ASP A 92 -15.71 -29.94 19.20
N ILE A 93 -14.66 -29.46 18.52
CA ILE A 93 -13.52 -30.30 18.15
C ILE A 93 -12.68 -30.70 19.36
N ASN A 94 -12.67 -29.90 20.44
CA ASN A 94 -11.90 -30.19 21.64
C ASN A 94 -12.53 -31.36 22.43
N ASN A 95 -13.85 -31.52 22.37
CA ASN A 95 -14.60 -32.54 23.11
C ASN A 95 -14.99 -33.79 22.29
N HIS A 96 -14.40 -33.98 21.11
CA HIS A 96 -14.64 -35.18 20.30
C HIS A 96 -13.86 -36.40 20.84
N ASN A 97 -14.56 -37.50 21.13
CA ASN A 97 -13.98 -38.65 21.85
C ASN A 97 -13.14 -39.61 20.99
N ASN A 98 -13.19 -39.52 19.66
CA ASN A 98 -12.63 -40.56 18.76
C ASN A 98 -11.32 -40.18 18.07
N LEU A 99 -10.63 -39.11 18.49
CA LEU A 99 -9.38 -38.57 17.89
C LEU A 99 -9.48 -38.16 16.42
N VAL A 100 -10.54 -38.55 15.72
CA VAL A 100 -10.79 -38.28 14.31
C VAL A 100 -12.28 -38.05 14.12
N TYR A 101 -12.64 -36.90 13.55
CA TYR A 101 -13.96 -36.63 13.04
C TYR A 101 -13.97 -36.87 11.53
N THR A 102 -14.73 -37.87 11.07
CA THR A 102 -14.81 -38.24 9.66
C THR A 102 -16.07 -37.68 9.00
N ILE A 103 -15.90 -36.83 8.01
CA ILE A 103 -16.92 -36.35 7.08
C ILE A 103 -16.99 -37.32 5.91
N SER A 104 -18.14 -37.99 5.75
CA SER A 104 -18.37 -38.99 4.69
C SER A 104 -19.53 -38.64 3.75
N THR A 105 -20.11 -37.45 3.90
CA THR A 105 -21.20 -36.95 3.07
C THR A 105 -20.96 -35.50 2.69
N SER A 106 -21.50 -35.05 1.56
CA SER A 106 -21.55 -33.62 1.21
C SER A 106 -22.45 -32.86 2.18
N GLY A 107 -22.18 -31.58 2.39
CA GLY A 107 -22.94 -30.72 3.30
C GLY A 107 -22.07 -29.71 4.03
N SER A 108 -22.68 -28.99 4.97
CA SER A 108 -22.02 -27.99 5.80
C SER A 108 -21.66 -28.57 7.17
N TYR A 109 -20.43 -28.31 7.62
CA TYR A 109 -19.88 -28.77 8.90
C TYR A 109 -19.22 -27.60 9.60
N ARG A 110 -19.67 -27.28 10.81
CA ARG A 110 -19.13 -26.17 11.60
C ARG A 110 -18.35 -26.71 12.78
N PHE A 111 -17.06 -26.41 12.83
CA PHE A 111 -16.18 -26.75 13.93
C PHE A 111 -15.89 -25.50 14.76
N THR A 112 -16.16 -25.58 16.05
CA THR A 112 -15.80 -24.56 17.03
C THR A 112 -14.74 -25.12 17.96
N GLY A 113 -13.66 -24.38 18.16
CA GLY A 113 -12.69 -24.66 19.22
C GLY A 113 -12.73 -23.58 20.30
N THR A 114 -12.13 -23.89 21.43
CA THR A 114 -11.93 -22.93 22.54
C THR A 114 -10.63 -22.13 22.37
N GLY A 115 -9.92 -22.29 21.25
CA GLY A 115 -8.54 -21.84 21.07
C GLY A 115 -7.49 -22.71 21.77
N THR A 116 -7.89 -23.61 22.67
CA THR A 116 -6.98 -24.57 23.30
C THR A 116 -6.62 -25.70 22.34
N GLU A 117 -5.39 -26.20 22.45
CA GLU A 117 -4.86 -27.26 21.61
C GLU A 117 -5.64 -28.58 21.80
N THR A 118 -5.93 -29.27 20.69
CA THR A 118 -6.43 -30.65 20.68
C THR A 118 -5.67 -31.50 19.67
N SER A 119 -5.64 -32.81 19.89
CA SER A 119 -5.09 -33.78 18.92
C SER A 119 -6.15 -34.36 17.98
N ASN A 120 -7.42 -33.96 18.15
CA ASN A 120 -8.54 -34.42 17.35
C ASN A 120 -8.43 -33.89 15.91
N ARG A 121 -8.41 -34.81 14.94
CA ARG A 121 -8.22 -34.51 13.52
C ARG A 121 -9.55 -34.45 12.78
N ILE A 122 -9.59 -33.68 11.69
CA ILE A 122 -10.74 -33.63 10.77
C ILE A 122 -10.35 -34.38 9.48
N VAL A 123 -11.18 -35.33 9.04
CA VAL A 123 -10.92 -36.13 7.85
C VAL A 123 -12.15 -36.12 6.95
N ILE A 124 -11.97 -35.78 5.67
CA ILE A 124 -13.01 -35.89 4.64
C ILE A 124 -12.65 -37.11 3.79
N ASP A 125 -13.58 -38.06 3.70
CA ASP A 125 -13.36 -39.36 3.06
C ASP A 125 -14.58 -39.83 2.28
N ASN A 126 -14.34 -40.35 1.08
CA ASN A 126 -15.35 -40.96 0.19
C ASN A 126 -16.51 -40.03 -0.23
N VAL A 127 -16.28 -38.71 -0.28
CA VAL A 127 -17.27 -37.74 -0.80
C VAL A 127 -17.01 -37.49 -2.28
N THR A 128 -17.81 -38.10 -3.15
CA THR A 128 -17.57 -38.11 -4.60
C THR A 128 -18.44 -37.13 -5.40
N SER A 129 -19.49 -36.57 -4.79
CA SER A 129 -20.42 -35.63 -5.41
C SER A 129 -20.90 -34.57 -4.43
N GLY A 130 -21.38 -33.44 -4.95
CA GLY A 130 -21.81 -32.30 -4.13
C GLY A 130 -20.64 -31.44 -3.66
N GLU A 131 -20.86 -30.70 -2.59
CA GLU A 131 -19.88 -29.80 -1.98
C GLU A 131 -19.75 -30.08 -0.48
N VAL A 132 -18.52 -30.03 0.04
CA VAL A 132 -18.24 -30.10 1.47
C VAL A 132 -17.82 -28.71 1.94
N LYS A 133 -18.62 -28.08 2.79
CA LYS A 133 -18.36 -26.78 3.38
C LYS A 133 -17.94 -26.94 4.83
N ILE A 134 -16.76 -26.45 5.18
CA ILE A 134 -16.19 -26.55 6.53
C ILE A 134 -16.02 -25.14 7.07
N TYR A 135 -16.66 -24.84 8.19
CA TYR A 135 -16.45 -23.59 8.91
C TYR A 135 -15.54 -23.88 10.09
N LEU A 136 -14.38 -23.23 10.14
CA LEU A 136 -13.44 -23.33 11.26
C LEU A 136 -13.53 -22.05 12.07
N ASN A 137 -13.88 -22.16 13.35
CA ASN A 137 -13.94 -21.04 14.27
C ASN A 137 -13.12 -21.33 15.53
N ASN A 138 -11.99 -20.63 15.69
CA ASN A 138 -11.06 -20.78 16.81
C ASN A 138 -10.59 -22.23 17.03
N VAL A 139 -10.43 -22.99 15.95
CA VAL A 139 -9.97 -24.38 15.96
C VAL A 139 -8.45 -24.41 16.12
N ASN A 140 -7.93 -25.14 17.10
CA ASN A 140 -6.49 -25.31 17.32
C ASN A 140 -6.13 -26.80 17.43
N ILE A 141 -5.69 -27.39 16.32
CA ILE A 141 -5.33 -28.81 16.23
C ILE A 141 -3.81 -28.94 16.13
N ASN A 142 -3.22 -29.73 17.02
CA ASN A 142 -1.82 -30.15 16.96
C ASN A 142 -1.75 -31.66 17.19
N THR A 143 -1.26 -32.39 16.19
CA THR A 143 -1.33 -33.85 16.20
C THR A 143 -0.03 -34.49 15.75
N ASN A 144 0.26 -35.67 16.27
CA ASN A 144 1.37 -36.53 15.84
C ASN A 144 0.90 -37.77 15.07
N ALA A 145 -0.40 -37.91 14.83
CA ALA A 145 -0.98 -39.12 14.25
C ALA A 145 -1.27 -39.00 12.74
N GLY A 146 -1.09 -37.82 12.15
CA GLY A 146 -1.40 -37.54 10.75
C GLY A 146 -1.67 -36.07 10.49
N PRO A 147 -2.37 -35.72 9.40
CA PRO A 147 -2.78 -34.34 9.12
C PRO A 147 -3.82 -33.85 10.12
N ALA A 148 -3.73 -32.59 10.51
CA ALA A 148 -4.75 -31.94 11.34
C ALA A 148 -6.09 -31.88 10.60
N LEU A 149 -6.06 -31.54 9.31
CA LEU A 149 -7.19 -31.66 8.39
C LEU A 149 -6.76 -32.43 7.14
N LYS A 150 -7.42 -33.55 6.83
CA LYS A 150 -7.12 -34.37 5.64
C LYS A 150 -8.29 -34.43 4.66
N ILE A 151 -8.03 -34.06 3.42
CA ILE A 151 -8.87 -34.39 2.26
C ILE A 151 -8.23 -35.61 1.58
N THR A 152 -8.86 -36.77 1.73
CA THR A 152 -8.30 -38.04 1.25
C THR A 152 -8.38 -38.16 -0.28
N SER A 153 -7.63 -39.11 -0.85
CA SER A 153 -7.60 -39.38 -2.30
C SER A 153 -8.93 -39.83 -2.90
N THR A 154 -9.87 -40.29 -2.08
CA THR A 154 -11.20 -40.77 -2.47
C THR A 154 -12.20 -39.63 -2.69
N VAL A 155 -11.87 -38.40 -2.26
CA VAL A 155 -12.74 -37.22 -2.40
C VAL A 155 -12.56 -36.63 -3.79
N THR A 156 -13.66 -36.54 -4.55
CA THR A 156 -13.74 -35.82 -5.83
C THR A 156 -14.64 -34.59 -5.77
N ALA A 157 -15.41 -34.43 -4.69
CA ALA A 157 -16.22 -33.24 -4.43
C ALA A 157 -15.37 -31.99 -4.14
N GLN A 158 -15.91 -30.81 -4.47
CA GLN A 158 -15.34 -29.53 -4.06
C GLN A 158 -15.35 -29.41 -2.54
N VAL A 159 -14.22 -28.97 -1.97
CA VAL A 159 -14.10 -28.67 -0.54
C VAL A 159 -13.91 -27.16 -0.37
N CYS A 160 -14.75 -26.54 0.43
CA CYS A 160 -14.68 -25.11 0.76
C CYS A 160 -14.48 -24.96 2.26
N ILE A 161 -13.42 -24.27 2.67
CA ILE A 161 -13.08 -23.99 4.05
C ILE A 161 -13.29 -22.51 4.31
N TYR A 162 -14.24 -22.20 5.18
CA TYR A 162 -14.57 -20.87 5.67
C TYR A 162 -13.88 -20.64 7.01
N LEU A 163 -13.01 -19.64 7.06
CA LEU A 163 -12.27 -19.27 8.25
C LEU A 163 -13.01 -18.17 9.02
N GLU A 164 -13.22 -18.42 10.31
CA GLU A 164 -13.70 -17.47 11.30
C GLU A 164 -12.74 -17.46 12.50
N GLY A 165 -12.48 -16.29 13.09
CA GLY A 165 -11.54 -16.20 14.21
C GLY A 165 -10.12 -16.67 13.85
N GLN A 166 -9.37 -17.16 14.84
CA GLN A 166 -7.98 -17.59 14.68
C GLN A 166 -7.87 -19.12 14.69
N ASN A 167 -7.51 -19.72 13.55
CA ASN A 167 -7.42 -21.17 13.41
C ASN A 167 -5.96 -21.61 13.27
N ILE A 168 -5.63 -22.75 13.88
CA ILE A 168 -4.29 -23.33 13.91
C ILE A 168 -4.42 -24.81 13.55
N LEU A 169 -3.71 -25.23 12.50
CA LEU A 169 -3.56 -26.61 12.07
C LEU A 169 -2.07 -26.96 12.10
N LYS A 170 -1.69 -27.92 12.94
CA LYS A 170 -0.30 -28.35 13.13
C LYS A 170 -0.19 -29.86 13.09
N THR A 171 0.89 -30.35 12.48
CA THR A 171 1.28 -31.75 12.59
C THR A 171 2.76 -31.90 12.85
N THR A 172 3.08 -32.84 13.73
CA THR A 172 4.45 -33.31 13.99
C THR A 172 4.74 -34.65 13.32
N GLN A 173 3.76 -35.23 12.61
CA GLN A 173 3.96 -36.44 11.83
C GLN A 173 4.66 -36.07 10.51
N ASP A 174 5.91 -36.51 10.35
CA ASP A 174 6.75 -36.20 9.19
C ASP A 174 6.04 -36.48 7.86
N SER A 175 5.31 -37.59 7.77
CA SER A 175 4.63 -37.99 6.53
C SER A 175 3.46 -37.08 6.11
N SER A 176 3.10 -36.07 6.92
CA SER A 176 1.84 -35.34 6.79
C SER A 176 2.03 -33.85 6.53
N ALA A 177 1.12 -33.28 5.74
CA ALA A 177 0.86 -31.85 5.73
C ALA A 177 -0.08 -31.47 6.88
N ALA A 178 -0.09 -30.19 7.26
CA ALA A 178 -1.01 -29.72 8.30
C ALA A 178 -2.45 -29.73 7.79
N LEU A 179 -2.67 -29.08 6.66
CA LEU A 179 -3.85 -29.23 5.82
C LEU A 179 -3.48 -30.04 4.58
N GLN A 180 -3.79 -31.33 4.62
CA GLN A 180 -3.39 -32.28 3.59
C GLN A 180 -4.48 -32.48 2.54
N LYS A 181 -4.07 -32.39 1.28
CA LYS A 181 -4.85 -32.63 0.09
C LYS A 181 -4.03 -33.48 -0.88
N ASP A 182 -4.43 -34.74 -1.04
CA ASP A 182 -3.75 -35.70 -1.91
C ASP A 182 -4.63 -36.11 -3.11
N ASN A 183 -5.38 -35.16 -3.66
CA ASN A 183 -6.31 -35.42 -4.76
C ASN A 183 -6.47 -34.20 -5.69
N ASN A 184 -7.16 -34.41 -6.81
CA ASN A 184 -7.38 -33.39 -7.83
C ASN A 184 -8.67 -32.58 -7.63
N SER A 185 -9.43 -32.78 -6.54
CA SER A 185 -10.65 -32.00 -6.29
C SER A 185 -10.34 -30.50 -6.14
N GLY A 186 -11.33 -29.62 -6.21
CA GLY A 186 -11.11 -28.23 -5.83
C GLY A 186 -10.99 -28.08 -4.31
N LEU A 187 -10.07 -27.23 -3.87
CA LEU A 187 -10.00 -26.73 -2.49
C LEU A 187 -10.06 -25.21 -2.52
N THR A 188 -11.07 -24.65 -1.87
CA THR A 188 -11.22 -23.21 -1.64
C THR A 188 -11.01 -22.93 -0.16
N ILE A 189 -10.16 -21.96 0.18
CA ILE A 189 -10.00 -21.43 1.54
C ILE A 189 -10.36 -19.95 1.49
N THR A 190 -11.34 -19.53 2.27
CA THR A 190 -11.79 -18.14 2.31
C THR A 190 -12.27 -17.76 3.69
N SER A 191 -12.38 -16.48 4.00
CA SER A 191 -13.16 -16.03 5.17
C SER A 191 -14.63 -15.86 4.81
N THR A 192 -15.47 -15.77 5.83
CA THR A 192 -16.85 -15.32 5.67
C THR A 192 -16.88 -13.80 5.48
N ASN A 193 -17.89 -13.29 4.79
CA ASN A 193 -18.02 -11.86 4.44
C ASN A 193 -18.12 -10.91 5.66
N THR A 194 -18.18 -11.43 6.89
CA THR A 194 -18.42 -10.63 8.09
C THR A 194 -17.19 -10.46 8.99
N VAL A 195 -16.18 -11.34 8.90
CA VAL A 195 -14.93 -11.26 9.68
C VAL A 195 -13.81 -11.96 8.92
N THR A 196 -12.67 -11.31 8.69
CA THR A 196 -11.47 -11.96 8.15
C THR A 196 -10.92 -12.98 9.16
N GLY A 197 -11.24 -14.26 8.96
CA GLY A 197 -10.62 -15.36 9.70
C GLY A 197 -9.19 -15.65 9.24
N SER A 198 -8.38 -16.16 10.15
CA SER A 198 -6.99 -16.55 9.88
C SER A 198 -6.75 -18.05 10.02
N LEU A 199 -5.73 -18.54 9.32
CA LEU A 199 -5.24 -19.90 9.42
C LEU A 199 -3.72 -19.95 9.52
N ALA A 200 -3.19 -20.49 10.61
CA ALA A 200 -1.80 -20.91 10.73
C ALA A 200 -1.68 -22.42 10.44
N ALA A 201 -0.98 -22.81 9.39
CA ALA A 201 -0.81 -24.19 8.93
C ALA A 201 0.68 -24.59 8.95
N GLN A 202 1.07 -25.50 9.84
CA GLN A 202 2.49 -25.83 10.05
C GLN A 202 2.77 -27.33 10.01
N ALA A 203 3.78 -27.71 9.24
CA ALA A 203 4.26 -29.09 9.11
C ALA A 203 5.80 -29.13 9.10
N SER A 204 6.39 -30.34 9.10
CA SER A 204 7.84 -30.53 9.01
C SER A 204 8.27 -30.95 7.61
N TYR A 205 7.81 -32.13 7.14
CA TYR A 205 8.15 -32.63 5.81
C TYR A 205 6.99 -32.58 4.81
N GLY A 206 5.74 -32.65 5.25
CA GLY A 206 4.61 -32.24 4.40
C GLY A 206 4.55 -30.73 4.24
N ALA A 207 3.69 -30.25 3.33
CA ALA A 207 3.43 -28.83 3.21
C ALA A 207 2.66 -28.28 4.41
N GLY A 208 2.70 -26.97 4.64
CA GLY A 208 1.73 -26.32 5.54
C GLY A 208 0.31 -26.56 5.00
N ILE A 209 0.08 -26.17 3.74
CA ILE A 209 -1.14 -26.42 2.97
C ILE A 209 -0.79 -27.14 1.68
N GLY A 210 -1.31 -28.34 1.47
CA GLY A 210 -1.15 -29.10 0.22
C GLY A 210 -0.83 -30.57 0.47
N SER A 211 0.23 -31.15 -0.09
CA SER A 211 0.47 -32.60 0.04
C SER A 211 1.33 -32.98 1.25
N GLY A 212 1.17 -34.23 1.72
CA GLY A 212 2.10 -34.85 2.65
C GLY A 212 3.48 -35.10 2.04
N GLN A 213 4.36 -35.74 2.81
CA GLN A 213 5.67 -36.18 2.34
C GLN A 213 5.54 -37.43 1.47
N HIS A 214 6.38 -37.53 0.44
CA HIS A 214 6.51 -38.72 -0.39
C HIS A 214 7.91 -39.31 -0.30
N ILE A 215 8.06 -40.47 0.37
CA ILE A 215 9.30 -41.25 0.37
C ILE A 215 9.01 -42.58 -0.34
N GLY A 216 9.80 -42.93 -1.34
CA GLY A 216 9.70 -44.22 -2.01
C GLY A 216 11.05 -44.84 -2.26
N TYR A 217 11.18 -46.13 -1.94
CA TYR A 217 12.41 -46.89 -2.13
C TYR A 217 12.60 -47.42 -3.57
N THR A 218 11.56 -47.30 -4.41
CA THR A 218 11.53 -47.64 -5.84
C THR A 218 11.29 -46.38 -6.68
N SER A 219 11.41 -46.48 -8.00
CA SER A 219 11.08 -45.36 -8.90
C SER A 219 9.66 -44.86 -8.63
N ILE A 220 9.53 -43.57 -8.32
CA ILE A 220 8.27 -42.93 -7.91
C ILE A 220 8.14 -41.55 -8.54
N SER A 221 6.90 -41.15 -8.80
CA SER A 221 6.59 -39.77 -9.11
C SER A 221 6.37 -38.97 -7.83
N GLY A 222 6.76 -37.70 -7.85
CA GLY A 222 6.42 -36.72 -6.82
C GLY A 222 4.91 -36.50 -6.72
N TYR A 223 4.50 -35.84 -5.64
CA TYR A 223 3.10 -35.49 -5.48
C TYR A 223 2.69 -34.42 -6.51
N THR A 224 1.46 -34.56 -6.99
CA THR A 224 0.79 -33.53 -7.76
C THR A 224 -0.11 -32.75 -6.82
N VAL A 225 0.15 -31.46 -6.66
CA VAL A 225 -0.72 -30.54 -5.91
C VAL A 225 -1.32 -29.54 -6.89
N SER A 226 -2.65 -29.48 -6.89
CA SER A 226 -3.36 -28.53 -7.75
C SER A 226 -4.72 -28.13 -7.23
N ASN A 227 -5.30 -27.13 -7.90
CA ASN A 227 -6.67 -26.65 -7.72
C ASN A 227 -6.91 -26.13 -6.29
N ILE A 228 -6.01 -25.26 -5.85
CA ILE A 228 -6.10 -24.56 -4.56
C ILE A 228 -6.42 -23.09 -4.84
N THR A 229 -7.55 -22.63 -4.32
CA THR A 229 -7.96 -21.24 -4.35
C THR A 229 -7.98 -20.69 -2.94
N ILE A 230 -7.35 -19.55 -2.72
CA ILE A 230 -7.29 -18.88 -1.43
C ILE A 230 -7.75 -17.44 -1.65
N SER A 231 -8.76 -16.99 -0.92
CA SER A 231 -9.32 -15.65 -1.11
C SER A 231 -9.76 -14.98 0.18
N ASN A 232 -9.66 -13.66 0.27
CA ASN A 232 -10.28 -12.85 1.34
C ASN A 232 -9.95 -13.33 2.77
N CYS A 233 -8.75 -13.84 3.02
CA CYS A 233 -8.35 -14.38 4.31
C CYS A 233 -6.87 -14.13 4.63
N SER A 234 -6.49 -14.38 5.88
CA SER A 234 -5.10 -14.33 6.33
C SER A 234 -4.53 -15.74 6.54
N ILE A 235 -3.34 -16.02 6.00
CA ILE A 235 -2.68 -17.33 6.13
C ILE A 235 -1.22 -17.19 6.56
N GLU A 236 -0.83 -17.97 7.55
CA GLU A 236 0.58 -18.27 7.83
C GLU A 236 0.84 -19.75 7.58
N ALA A 237 1.55 -20.08 6.50
CA ALA A 237 1.80 -21.45 6.11
C ALA A 237 3.31 -21.73 6.11
N SER A 238 3.76 -22.73 6.85
CA SER A 238 5.18 -23.02 6.99
C SER A 238 5.51 -24.51 7.00
N SER A 239 6.70 -24.82 6.48
CA SER A 239 7.26 -26.17 6.53
C SER A 239 8.78 -26.16 6.54
N ALA A 240 9.43 -27.17 7.12
CA ALA A 240 10.90 -27.24 7.05
C ALA A 240 11.37 -27.73 5.67
N TYR A 241 10.77 -28.81 5.17
CA TYR A 241 11.16 -29.46 3.91
C TYR A 241 10.06 -29.42 2.83
N GLY A 242 8.79 -29.41 3.22
CA GLY A 242 7.69 -29.13 2.31
C GLY A 242 7.63 -27.65 1.94
N ALA A 243 6.74 -27.29 1.03
CA ALA A 243 6.40 -25.89 0.80
C ALA A 243 5.55 -25.33 1.95
N GLY A 244 5.53 -24.01 2.12
CA GLY A 244 4.48 -23.38 2.93
C GLY A 244 3.11 -23.70 2.35
N ILE A 245 2.91 -23.33 1.07
CA ILE A 245 1.72 -23.68 0.27
C ILE A 245 2.17 -24.43 -0.99
N GLY A 246 1.73 -25.68 -1.14
CA GLY A 246 1.99 -26.51 -2.31
C GLY A 246 2.40 -27.94 -1.94
N SER A 247 3.50 -28.47 -2.47
CA SER A 247 3.84 -29.88 -2.24
C SER A 247 4.74 -30.11 -1.02
N GLY A 248 4.62 -31.30 -0.43
CA GLY A 248 5.55 -31.80 0.58
C GLY A 248 6.90 -32.21 0.01
N HIS A 249 7.79 -32.63 0.89
CA HIS A 249 9.11 -33.17 0.57
C HIS A 249 8.99 -34.48 -0.19
N HIS A 250 9.85 -34.64 -1.20
CA HIS A 250 9.93 -35.81 -2.04
C HIS A 250 11.33 -36.42 -2.00
N MET A 251 11.43 -37.71 -1.66
CA MET A 251 12.69 -38.42 -1.56
C MET A 251 12.62 -39.78 -2.26
N GLY A 252 13.56 -40.02 -3.18
CA GLY A 252 13.77 -41.31 -3.84
C GLY A 252 14.79 -42.20 -3.13
N GLY A 253 14.61 -43.52 -3.23
CA GLY A 253 15.58 -44.52 -2.77
C GLY A 253 16.87 -44.54 -3.61
N ASN A 254 17.92 -45.17 -3.08
CA ASN A 254 19.31 -45.08 -3.56
C ASN A 254 19.59 -45.56 -5.01
N SER A 255 18.58 -46.07 -5.72
CA SER A 255 18.66 -46.51 -7.13
C SER A 255 17.34 -46.25 -7.89
N ALA A 256 16.53 -45.30 -7.42
CA ALA A 256 15.21 -45.01 -7.96
C ALA A 256 15.22 -43.77 -8.87
N SER A 257 14.83 -43.93 -10.13
CA SER A 257 14.50 -42.78 -10.97
C SER A 257 13.28 -42.09 -10.37
N ILE A 258 13.39 -40.80 -10.08
CA ILE A 258 12.29 -40.03 -9.53
C ILE A 258 11.91 -38.88 -10.46
N SER A 259 10.61 -38.57 -10.48
CA SER A 259 10.16 -37.29 -10.99
C SER A 259 9.83 -36.38 -9.82
N GLY A 260 10.30 -35.14 -9.85
CA GLY A 260 10.04 -34.14 -8.82
C GLY A 260 8.55 -33.86 -8.63
N ASN A 261 8.25 -33.06 -7.62
CA ASN A 261 6.88 -32.65 -7.35
C ASN A 261 6.32 -31.78 -8.48
N THR A 262 5.04 -31.91 -8.74
CA THR A 262 4.31 -31.06 -9.69
C THR A 262 3.31 -30.20 -8.92
N VAL A 263 3.44 -28.88 -9.03
CA VAL A 263 2.54 -27.92 -8.38
C VAL A 263 1.93 -27.01 -9.44
N SER A 264 0.61 -26.94 -9.48
CA SER A 264 -0.09 -26.09 -10.45
C SER A 264 -1.43 -25.56 -9.99
N ASN A 265 -1.98 -24.57 -10.67
CA ASN A 265 -3.33 -24.04 -10.42
C ASN A 265 -3.54 -23.61 -8.96
N ILE A 266 -2.61 -22.82 -8.45
CA ILE A 266 -2.74 -22.15 -7.15
C ILE A 266 -3.17 -20.72 -7.45
N THR A 267 -4.31 -20.31 -6.90
CA THR A 267 -4.87 -18.97 -7.10
C THR A 267 -5.03 -18.28 -5.75
N ILE A 268 -4.49 -17.08 -5.62
CA ILE A 268 -4.50 -16.30 -4.39
C ILE A 268 -5.03 -14.90 -4.72
N SER A 269 -6.13 -14.49 -4.09
CA SER A 269 -6.74 -13.18 -4.32
C SER A 269 -7.17 -12.48 -3.03
N ASN A 270 -6.89 -11.18 -2.90
CA ASN A 270 -7.33 -10.38 -1.74
C ASN A 270 -6.91 -10.98 -0.39
N CYS A 271 -5.71 -11.56 -0.32
CA CYS A 271 -5.21 -12.23 0.88
C CYS A 271 -4.06 -11.47 1.54
N SER A 272 -3.82 -11.79 2.81
CA SER A 272 -2.55 -11.56 3.50
C SER A 272 -1.89 -12.91 3.78
N ILE A 273 -0.75 -13.22 3.15
CA ILE A 273 -0.13 -14.56 3.28
C ILE A 273 1.36 -14.46 3.60
N LYS A 274 1.75 -15.07 4.72
CA LYS A 274 3.12 -15.43 5.02
C LYS A 274 3.34 -16.90 4.71
N ALA A 275 4.15 -17.19 3.71
CA ALA A 275 4.44 -18.56 3.29
C ALA A 275 5.95 -18.82 3.34
N SER A 276 6.40 -19.75 4.16
CA SER A 276 7.83 -19.96 4.40
C SER A 276 8.27 -21.41 4.37
N SER A 277 9.50 -21.63 3.94
CA SER A 277 10.16 -22.93 4.10
C SER A 277 11.67 -22.83 4.30
N ASN A 278 12.32 -23.87 4.78
CA ASN A 278 13.78 -23.91 4.75
C ASN A 278 14.26 -24.46 3.40
N TYR A 279 13.79 -25.64 3.00
CA TYR A 279 14.23 -26.32 1.77
C TYR A 279 13.20 -26.33 0.64
N GLY A 280 11.91 -26.31 0.97
CA GLY A 280 10.84 -26.14 -0.01
C GLY A 280 10.71 -24.69 -0.46
N ALA A 281 9.75 -24.40 -1.32
CA ALA A 281 9.37 -23.03 -1.63
C ALA A 281 8.47 -22.44 -0.53
N GLY A 282 8.38 -21.12 -0.43
CA GLY A 282 7.28 -20.49 0.32
C GLY A 282 5.95 -20.88 -0.31
N ILE A 283 5.77 -20.58 -1.59
CA ILE A 283 4.62 -20.98 -2.43
C ILE A 283 5.14 -21.75 -3.65
N GLY A 284 4.77 -23.02 -3.77
CA GLY A 284 5.14 -23.88 -4.88
C GLY A 284 5.60 -25.27 -4.43
N SER A 285 6.72 -25.78 -4.92
CA SER A 285 7.11 -27.16 -4.63
C SER A 285 7.94 -27.32 -3.36
N GLY A 286 7.79 -28.46 -2.69
CA GLY A 286 8.67 -28.90 -1.61
C GLY A 286 10.05 -29.34 -2.08
N TYR A 287 10.89 -29.68 -1.11
CA TYR A 287 12.23 -30.20 -1.32
C TYR A 287 12.21 -31.52 -2.10
N CYS A 288 13.14 -31.70 -3.03
CA CYS A 288 13.27 -32.93 -3.82
C CYS A 288 14.68 -33.51 -3.70
N VAL A 289 14.79 -34.77 -3.27
CA VAL A 289 16.06 -35.49 -3.14
C VAL A 289 16.02 -36.77 -3.96
N GLY A 290 16.96 -36.93 -4.88
CA GLY A 290 17.05 -38.15 -5.67
C GLY A 290 18.06 -39.17 -5.17
N GLY A 291 17.84 -40.42 -5.58
CA GLY A 291 18.73 -41.55 -5.34
C GLY A 291 20.04 -41.50 -6.11
N ALA A 292 21.05 -42.22 -5.60
CA ALA A 292 22.35 -42.30 -6.26
C ALA A 292 22.26 -43.04 -7.61
N TYR A 293 23.13 -42.67 -8.55
CA TYR A 293 23.33 -43.38 -9.83
C TYR A 293 22.16 -43.40 -10.85
N VAL A 294 21.16 -42.52 -10.71
CA VAL A 294 19.96 -42.48 -11.59
C VAL A 294 19.60 -41.06 -12.05
N SER A 295 18.68 -40.94 -13.02
CA SER A 295 18.15 -39.65 -13.51
C SER A 295 17.01 -39.14 -12.62
N ILE A 296 17.08 -37.86 -12.26
CA ILE A 296 16.08 -37.11 -11.49
C ILE A 296 15.46 -36.08 -12.44
N SER A 297 14.13 -36.07 -12.55
CA SER A 297 13.47 -34.86 -13.06
C SER A 297 13.23 -33.90 -11.89
N GLY A 298 13.63 -32.64 -12.04
CA GLY A 298 13.39 -31.61 -11.04
C GLY A 298 11.90 -31.35 -10.80
N ASN A 299 11.63 -30.46 -9.86
CA ASN A 299 10.28 -30.00 -9.58
C ASN A 299 9.70 -29.22 -10.77
N ILE A 300 8.39 -29.35 -10.98
CA ILE A 300 7.63 -28.61 -11.99
C ILE A 300 6.62 -27.72 -11.28
N VAL A 301 6.72 -26.42 -11.49
CA VAL A 301 5.80 -25.43 -10.90
C VAL A 301 5.23 -24.54 -11.98
N SER A 302 3.91 -24.43 -12.05
CA SER A 302 3.25 -23.60 -13.07
C SER A 302 1.91 -23.06 -12.62
N TYR A 303 1.37 -22.04 -13.27
CA TYR A 303 0.01 -21.56 -13.04
C TYR A 303 -0.24 -21.16 -11.57
N ILE A 304 0.68 -20.40 -11.00
CA ILE A 304 0.48 -19.70 -9.73
C ILE A 304 0.00 -18.29 -10.06
N THR A 305 -1.19 -17.92 -9.62
CA THR A 305 -1.78 -16.60 -9.85
C THR A 305 -1.97 -15.89 -8.53
N ILE A 306 -1.43 -14.68 -8.43
CA ILE A 306 -1.55 -13.82 -7.26
C ILE A 306 -2.15 -12.49 -7.71
N SER A 307 -3.29 -12.12 -7.14
CA SER A 307 -3.95 -10.86 -7.41
C SER A 307 -4.27 -10.10 -6.13
N ASN A 308 -4.02 -8.79 -6.12
CA ASN A 308 -4.44 -7.89 -5.04
C ASN A 308 -4.14 -8.37 -3.61
N SER A 309 -3.03 -9.09 -3.43
CA SER A 309 -2.68 -9.72 -2.14
C SER A 309 -1.39 -9.14 -1.55
N SER A 310 -1.29 -9.13 -0.23
CA SER A 310 -0.04 -8.88 0.50
C SER A 310 0.62 -10.23 0.78
N ILE A 311 1.79 -10.48 0.17
CA ILE A 311 2.48 -11.77 0.22
C ILE A 311 3.91 -11.58 0.72
N GLU A 312 4.27 -12.34 1.75
CA GLU A 312 5.66 -12.57 2.14
C GLU A 312 5.98 -14.05 1.93
N ALA A 313 6.70 -14.36 0.86
CA ALA A 313 7.07 -15.72 0.48
C ALA A 313 8.58 -15.93 0.61
N SER A 314 9.02 -16.81 1.50
CA SER A 314 10.45 -16.97 1.80
C SER A 314 10.91 -18.42 1.80
N SER A 315 12.16 -18.59 1.37
CA SER A 315 12.89 -19.84 1.56
C SER A 315 14.37 -19.61 1.73
N SER A 316 15.02 -20.48 2.51
CA SER A 316 16.48 -20.44 2.74
C SER A 316 17.25 -21.06 1.58
N TYR A 317 16.78 -22.19 1.04
CA TYR A 317 17.43 -22.94 -0.04
C TYR A 317 16.59 -23.02 -1.33
N GLY A 318 15.26 -22.95 -1.20
CA GLY A 318 14.32 -22.90 -2.32
C GLY A 318 14.02 -21.47 -2.76
N ALA A 319 13.02 -21.33 -3.63
CA ALA A 319 12.45 -20.04 -3.99
C ALA A 319 11.45 -19.54 -2.95
N GLY A 320 11.22 -18.23 -2.90
CA GLY A 320 10.04 -17.69 -2.22
C GLY A 320 8.77 -18.16 -2.94
N ILE A 321 8.71 -17.95 -4.25
CA ILE A 321 7.63 -18.43 -5.13
C ILE A 321 8.25 -19.21 -6.30
N GLY A 322 7.87 -20.48 -6.46
CA GLY A 322 8.43 -21.34 -7.49
C GLY A 322 8.87 -22.68 -6.92
N SER A 323 10.10 -23.09 -7.18
CA SER A 323 10.56 -24.43 -6.83
C SER A 323 11.29 -24.50 -5.50
N GLY A 324 11.02 -25.57 -4.76
CA GLY A 324 11.88 -26.01 -3.66
C GLY A 324 13.23 -26.48 -4.18
N TYR A 325 14.20 -26.54 -3.26
CA TYR A 325 15.54 -27.02 -3.55
C TYR A 325 15.48 -28.45 -4.14
N CYS A 326 16.41 -28.77 -5.03
CA CYS A 326 16.54 -30.13 -5.55
C CYS A 326 17.97 -30.58 -5.43
N GLU A 327 18.20 -31.57 -4.57
CA GLU A 327 19.52 -32.11 -4.28
C GLU A 327 19.79 -33.39 -5.07
N ARG A 328 21.02 -33.47 -5.56
CA ARG A 328 21.54 -34.60 -6.33
C ARG A 328 22.53 -35.37 -5.45
N SER A 329 22.32 -36.67 -5.29
CA SER A 329 23.32 -37.56 -4.71
C SER A 329 24.42 -37.93 -5.73
N ASN A 330 25.57 -38.42 -5.25
CA ASN A 330 26.75 -38.66 -6.09
C ASN A 330 26.43 -39.48 -7.36
N SER A 331 26.92 -38.98 -8.50
CA SER A 331 26.80 -39.60 -9.83
C SER A 331 25.39 -39.65 -10.46
N ALA A 332 24.36 -39.05 -9.85
CA ALA A 332 23.05 -38.88 -10.49
C ALA A 332 23.07 -37.77 -11.58
N SER A 333 22.10 -37.76 -12.50
CA SER A 333 21.85 -36.63 -13.42
C SER A 333 20.53 -35.96 -13.05
N ILE A 334 20.47 -34.63 -13.09
CA ILE A 334 19.25 -33.89 -12.76
C ILE A 334 18.86 -33.00 -13.95
N SER A 335 17.64 -33.16 -14.46
CA SER A 335 17.02 -32.10 -15.25
C SER A 335 16.55 -31.05 -14.25
N GLY A 336 17.11 -29.84 -14.28
CA GLY A 336 16.81 -28.81 -13.28
C GLY A 336 15.30 -28.53 -13.11
N ASN A 337 14.96 -27.80 -12.05
CA ASN A 337 13.58 -27.39 -11.80
C ASN A 337 13.03 -26.58 -12.98
N THR A 338 11.77 -26.79 -13.31
CA THR A 338 11.04 -26.04 -14.35
C THR A 338 9.95 -25.21 -13.70
N VAL A 339 10.06 -23.88 -13.81
CA VAL A 339 9.08 -22.94 -13.27
C VAL A 339 8.59 -22.03 -14.39
N SER A 340 7.28 -21.90 -14.53
CA SER A 340 6.65 -21.10 -15.61
C SER A 340 5.29 -20.56 -15.18
N ASN A 341 4.69 -19.66 -15.98
CA ASN A 341 3.31 -19.22 -15.80
C ASN A 341 2.98 -18.76 -14.36
N ILE A 342 3.87 -17.97 -13.76
CA ILE A 342 3.57 -17.26 -12.51
C ILE A 342 3.00 -15.89 -12.91
N THR A 343 1.79 -15.59 -12.43
CA THR A 343 1.08 -14.35 -12.69
C THR A 343 0.99 -13.54 -11.40
N ILE A 344 1.40 -12.28 -11.44
CA ILE A 344 1.26 -11.32 -10.35
C ILE A 344 0.58 -10.08 -10.91
N SER A 345 -0.65 -9.82 -10.45
CA SER A 345 -1.46 -8.68 -10.86
C SER A 345 -1.97 -7.93 -9.63
N GLY A 346 -1.15 -6.99 -9.14
CA GLY A 346 -1.52 -6.14 -8.02
C GLY A 346 -1.05 -6.63 -6.65
N GLY A 347 -1.46 -5.90 -5.60
CA GLY A 347 -1.00 -6.15 -4.22
C GLY A 347 0.46 -5.77 -3.98
N SER A 348 1.06 -6.38 -2.97
CA SER A 348 2.45 -6.25 -2.55
C SER A 348 3.04 -7.65 -2.40
N VAL A 349 4.01 -8.03 -3.25
CA VAL A 349 4.57 -9.40 -3.24
C VAL A 349 6.07 -9.34 -3.00
N LYS A 350 6.45 -9.63 -1.75
CA LYS A 350 7.83 -9.79 -1.31
C LYS A 350 8.19 -11.27 -1.34
N ALA A 351 9.12 -11.64 -2.23
CA ALA A 351 9.64 -13.00 -2.31
C ALA A 351 11.17 -13.00 -2.18
N THR A 352 11.75 -13.98 -1.49
CA THR A 352 13.22 -14.14 -1.47
C THR A 352 13.78 -14.37 -2.87
N LYS A 353 13.03 -15.10 -3.69
CA LYS A 353 13.29 -15.35 -5.12
C LYS A 353 12.00 -15.78 -5.81
N ILE A 354 11.84 -15.39 -7.07
CA ILE A 354 10.87 -16.02 -7.98
C ILE A 354 11.66 -16.71 -9.10
N ASP A 355 11.40 -17.99 -9.35
CA ASP A 355 12.21 -18.83 -10.25
C ASP A 355 11.92 -18.61 -11.75
N CYS A 356 11.01 -17.70 -12.09
CA CYS A 356 10.80 -17.22 -13.45
C CYS A 356 10.50 -15.72 -13.44
N ILE A 357 10.48 -15.11 -14.62
CA ILE A 357 9.95 -13.76 -14.79
C ILE A 357 8.43 -13.87 -14.70
N PRO A 358 7.78 -13.26 -13.69
CA PRO A 358 6.33 -13.28 -13.57
C PRO A 358 5.68 -12.44 -14.66
N LYS A 359 4.39 -12.67 -14.86
CA LYS A 359 3.58 -11.92 -15.81
C LYS A 359 2.42 -11.20 -15.15
N ASP A 360 1.92 -10.13 -15.78
CA ASP A 360 0.65 -9.53 -15.41
C ASP A 360 -0.53 -10.33 -15.98
N SER A 361 -1.77 -9.90 -15.66
CA SER A 361 -3.00 -10.50 -16.19
C SER A 361 -3.16 -10.37 -17.71
N LYS A 362 -2.37 -9.50 -18.34
CA LYS A 362 -2.32 -9.27 -19.79
C LYS A 362 -1.16 -10.03 -20.45
N ASN A 363 -0.49 -10.91 -19.71
CA ASN A 363 0.62 -11.76 -20.16
C ASN A 363 1.90 -10.97 -20.56
N ASN A 364 2.06 -9.75 -20.04
CA ASN A 364 3.30 -8.98 -20.12
C ASN A 364 4.25 -9.37 -18.99
N ASP A 365 5.55 -9.38 -19.25
CA ASP A 365 6.56 -9.60 -18.23
C ASP A 365 6.58 -8.44 -17.22
N VAL A 366 6.68 -8.77 -15.93
CA VAL A 366 6.73 -7.79 -14.84
C VAL A 366 7.95 -7.99 -13.94
N TYR A 367 8.38 -6.90 -13.32
CA TYR A 367 9.61 -6.81 -12.53
C TYR A 367 9.34 -6.08 -11.21
N LEU A 368 10.08 -6.45 -10.17
CA LEU A 368 9.93 -5.88 -8.84
C LEU A 368 10.38 -4.41 -8.80
N CYS A 369 9.46 -3.53 -8.46
CA CYS A 369 9.69 -2.14 -8.11
C CYS A 369 9.43 -1.94 -6.60
N LYS A 370 10.47 -1.54 -5.86
CA LYS A 370 10.37 -1.23 -4.43
C LYS A 370 10.03 0.24 -4.23
N ILE A 371 8.90 0.51 -3.56
CA ILE A 371 8.37 1.86 -3.36
C ILE A 371 8.24 2.13 -1.86
N SER A 372 8.99 3.10 -1.34
CA SER A 372 8.92 3.52 0.07
C SER A 372 7.55 4.13 0.41
N ASN A 373 6.89 3.70 1.48
CA ASN A 373 5.62 4.30 1.91
C ASN A 373 5.50 4.36 3.44
N ALA A 374 6.44 5.03 4.09
CA ALA A 374 6.52 5.09 5.56
C ALA A 374 5.28 5.66 6.25
N ALA A 375 4.53 6.52 5.56
CA ALA A 375 3.33 7.17 6.10
C ALA A 375 2.02 6.44 5.73
N SER A 376 2.12 5.22 5.19
CA SER A 376 0.99 4.42 4.70
C SER A 376 0.03 5.20 3.79
N SER A 377 0.58 6.10 2.97
CA SER A 377 -0.20 7.02 2.15
C SER A 377 -0.86 6.29 0.97
N GLU A 378 -1.90 6.91 0.40
CA GLU A 378 -2.50 6.42 -0.84
C GLU A 378 -1.45 6.37 -1.97
N ILE A 379 -1.46 5.30 -2.75
CA ILE A 379 -0.55 5.10 -3.88
C ILE A 379 -1.35 5.05 -5.18
N THR A 380 -0.85 5.72 -6.21
CA THR A 380 -1.31 5.54 -7.60
C THR A 380 -0.13 5.24 -8.51
N ILE A 381 -0.35 4.43 -9.54
CA ILE A 381 0.68 4.07 -10.53
C ILE A 381 0.12 4.39 -11.92
N ASP A 382 0.88 5.13 -12.72
CA ASP A 382 0.55 5.61 -14.07
C ASP A 382 -0.81 6.29 -14.20
N ALA A 383 -1.16 7.09 -13.19
CA ALA A 383 -2.46 7.76 -13.07
C ALA A 383 -3.67 6.81 -13.06
N VAL A 384 -3.45 5.49 -12.96
CA VAL A 384 -4.49 4.52 -12.65
C VAL A 384 -4.67 4.54 -11.16
N LYS A 385 -5.70 5.28 -10.71
CA LYS A 385 -6.26 5.08 -9.39
C LYS A 385 -6.91 3.70 -9.40
N ARG A 386 -6.31 2.75 -8.69
CA ARG A 386 -7.02 1.51 -8.36
C ARG A 386 -8.13 1.89 -7.38
N ASN A 387 -9.31 1.27 -7.49
CA ASN A 387 -10.42 1.54 -6.57
C ASN A 387 -10.04 1.05 -5.17
N GLY A 388 -9.36 1.92 -4.40
CA GLY A 388 -8.81 1.63 -3.09
C GLY A 388 -7.27 1.75 -3.05
N PRO A 389 -6.69 2.01 -1.87
CA PRO A 389 -5.24 2.05 -1.71
C PRO A 389 -4.63 0.71 -2.16
N TYR A 390 -3.43 0.74 -2.75
CA TYR A 390 -2.63 -0.47 -2.90
C TYR A 390 -2.62 -1.15 -1.53
N ASN A 391 -3.06 -2.41 -1.43
CA ASN A 391 -2.91 -3.20 -0.21
C ASN A 391 -1.41 -3.33 0.07
N HIS A 392 -0.89 -2.38 0.84
CA HIS A 392 0.52 -2.20 1.13
C HIS A 392 0.79 -2.34 2.63
N SER A 393 -0.20 -2.84 3.37
CA SER A 393 0.00 -3.35 4.72
C SER A 393 0.92 -4.56 4.58
N SER A 394 2.22 -4.29 4.72
CA SER A 394 3.20 -5.34 4.87
C SER A 394 2.78 -6.22 6.03
N ILE A 395 3.00 -7.51 5.86
CA ILE A 395 2.77 -8.49 6.92
C ILE A 395 3.70 -8.22 8.11
N ASP A 396 4.89 -7.69 7.84
CA ASP A 396 5.80 -7.13 8.84
C ASP A 396 5.47 -5.64 9.04
N PRO A 397 4.96 -5.23 10.22
CA PRO A 397 4.61 -3.83 10.49
C PRO A 397 5.79 -2.85 10.40
N SER A 398 7.03 -3.35 10.46
CA SER A 398 8.24 -2.54 10.34
C SER A 398 8.65 -2.27 8.88
N ASP A 399 8.17 -3.08 7.94
CA ASP A 399 8.47 -2.91 6.51
C ASP A 399 7.38 -2.06 5.85
N THR A 400 7.70 -0.79 5.61
CA THR A 400 6.77 0.16 4.99
C THR A 400 6.90 0.22 3.47
N THR A 401 7.56 -0.77 2.85
CA THR A 401 7.81 -0.81 1.41
C THR A 401 6.69 -1.53 0.68
N LEU A 402 6.16 -0.91 -0.38
CA LEU A 402 5.35 -1.61 -1.37
C LEU A 402 6.27 -2.36 -2.36
N TYR A 403 6.07 -3.68 -2.47
CA TYR A 403 6.75 -4.56 -3.42
C TYR A 403 5.87 -4.77 -4.65
N ALA A 404 5.82 -3.76 -5.52
CA ALA A 404 4.99 -3.77 -6.72
C ALA A 404 5.68 -4.52 -7.87
N TRP A 405 4.91 -5.24 -8.68
CA TRP A 405 5.39 -5.90 -9.89
C TRP A 405 4.86 -5.17 -11.12
N LEU A 406 5.74 -4.49 -11.84
CA LEU A 406 5.41 -3.54 -12.92
C LEU A 406 6.05 -3.96 -14.25
N THR A 407 5.45 -3.57 -15.38
CA THR A 407 5.99 -3.88 -16.71
C THR A 407 7.36 -3.25 -16.95
N GLY A 408 8.15 -3.79 -17.88
CA GLY A 408 9.51 -3.30 -18.20
C GLY A 408 9.59 -1.94 -18.91
N THR A 409 8.89 -0.92 -18.40
CA THR A 409 8.84 0.46 -18.92
C THR A 409 9.00 1.47 -17.78
N ASP A 410 9.27 2.73 -18.09
CA ASP A 410 9.23 3.78 -17.08
C ASP A 410 7.82 3.93 -16.49
N HIS A 411 7.73 4.12 -15.17
CA HIS A 411 6.48 4.27 -14.45
C HIS A 411 6.47 5.54 -13.61
N VAL A 412 5.29 6.15 -13.46
CA VAL A 412 5.06 7.27 -12.53
C VAL A 412 4.25 6.75 -11.36
N VAL A 413 4.79 6.88 -10.16
CA VAL A 413 4.17 6.44 -8.92
C VAL A 413 3.93 7.66 -8.04
N THR A 414 2.69 7.91 -7.63
CA THR A 414 2.39 8.97 -6.67
C THR A 414 2.11 8.34 -5.31
N VAL A 415 2.82 8.77 -4.28
CA VAL A 415 2.65 8.34 -2.89
C VAL A 415 2.24 9.56 -2.07
N GLY A 416 0.97 9.65 -1.68
CA GLY A 416 0.43 10.88 -1.10
C GLY A 416 0.59 12.06 -2.07
N ASN A 417 1.35 13.10 -1.69
CA ASN A 417 1.69 14.24 -2.54
C ASN A 417 3.03 14.08 -3.29
N ASP A 418 3.78 13.01 -3.04
CA ASP A 418 5.09 12.76 -3.63
C ASP A 418 4.94 12.03 -4.96
N SER A 419 5.05 12.77 -6.07
CA SER A 419 5.09 12.19 -7.42
C SER A 419 6.50 11.73 -7.76
N ARG A 420 6.65 10.44 -8.04
CA ARG A 420 7.94 9.76 -8.21
C ARG A 420 8.00 9.15 -9.60
N LYS A 421 9.17 9.25 -10.23
CA LYS A 421 9.45 8.53 -11.48
C LYS A 421 10.35 7.34 -11.19
N TYR A 422 9.99 6.17 -11.69
CA TYR A 422 10.83 4.97 -11.67
C TYR A 422 11.22 4.61 -13.10
N SER A 423 12.51 4.59 -13.38
CA SER A 423 13.03 4.21 -14.70
C SER A 423 13.46 2.75 -14.71
N PHE A 424 13.11 2.04 -15.78
CA PHE A 424 13.43 0.62 -15.92
C PHE A 424 14.79 0.42 -16.59
N ASP A 425 15.68 -0.32 -15.93
CA ASP A 425 16.94 -0.76 -16.50
C ASP A 425 16.80 -2.18 -17.06
N SER A 426 16.64 -2.25 -18.39
CA SER A 426 16.52 -3.52 -19.12
C SER A 426 17.77 -4.43 -19.03
N ALA A 427 18.95 -3.89 -18.72
CA ALA A 427 20.16 -4.70 -18.59
C ALA A 427 20.19 -5.46 -17.25
N ASN A 428 19.60 -4.86 -16.21
CA ASN A 428 19.60 -5.41 -14.85
C ASN A 428 18.21 -5.88 -14.38
N TYR A 429 17.17 -5.75 -15.22
CA TYR A 429 15.78 -6.09 -14.90
C TYR A 429 15.28 -5.45 -13.59
N SER A 430 15.61 -4.18 -13.38
CA SER A 430 15.36 -3.48 -12.12
C SER A 430 14.91 -2.04 -12.31
N PHE A 431 14.29 -1.48 -11.29
CA PHE A 431 13.83 -0.09 -11.25
C PHE A 431 14.72 0.79 -10.39
N THR A 432 14.97 2.01 -10.85
CA THR A 432 15.63 3.05 -10.07
C THR A 432 14.75 4.30 -10.03
N ARG A 433 14.63 4.94 -8.86
CA ARG A 433 13.94 6.22 -8.73
C ARG A 433 14.75 7.32 -9.44
N SER A 434 14.15 7.90 -10.48
CA SER A 434 14.73 8.96 -11.30
C SER A 434 14.39 10.34 -10.75
N LYS A 435 15.26 11.33 -11.03
CA LYS A 435 15.01 12.72 -10.65
C LYS A 435 13.84 13.30 -11.44
N VAL A 436 12.96 14.03 -10.75
CA VAL A 436 11.83 14.76 -11.35
C VAL A 436 11.93 16.26 -11.09
N ALA A 437 11.19 17.07 -11.84
CA ALA A 437 11.08 18.50 -11.55
C ALA A 437 10.17 18.72 -10.34
N PRO A 438 10.54 19.57 -9.36
CA PRO A 438 9.64 19.94 -8.27
C PRO A 438 8.37 20.63 -8.78
N THR A 439 7.24 20.39 -8.12
CA THR A 439 5.96 21.06 -8.40
C THR A 439 5.48 21.83 -7.18
N ALA A 440 4.72 22.91 -7.38
CA ALA A 440 4.28 23.76 -6.28
C ALA A 440 3.34 23.05 -5.29
N SER A 441 2.60 22.04 -5.75
CA SER A 441 1.72 21.20 -4.92
C SER A 441 2.45 20.41 -3.83
N GLN A 442 3.78 20.27 -3.93
CA GLN A 442 4.62 19.54 -2.98
C GLN A 442 5.05 20.40 -1.78
N PHE A 443 4.68 21.68 -1.78
CA PHE A 443 5.07 22.63 -0.74
C PHE A 443 3.86 23.16 0.01
N THR A 444 4.07 23.42 1.30
CA THR A 444 3.17 24.20 2.13
C THR A 444 3.63 25.65 2.09
N PHE A 445 2.73 26.54 1.64
CA PHE A 445 2.93 27.98 1.67
C PHE A 445 2.19 28.58 2.87
N THR A 446 2.92 29.29 3.73
CA THR A 446 2.36 30.00 4.88
C THR A 446 2.62 31.49 4.73
N PRO A 447 1.57 32.32 4.52
CA PRO A 447 1.72 33.76 4.41
C PRO A 447 2.09 34.40 5.77
N PRO A 448 2.55 35.67 5.78
CA PRO A 448 2.77 36.41 7.02
C PRO A 448 1.46 36.57 7.79
N SER A 449 1.52 36.55 9.12
CA SER A 449 0.33 36.68 9.99
C SER A 449 -0.23 38.10 10.05
N ASN A 450 0.64 39.13 10.05
CA ASN A 450 0.22 40.53 10.05
C ASN A 450 0.38 41.15 8.65
N LEU A 451 -0.76 41.38 7.99
CA LEU A 451 -0.84 41.93 6.65
C LEU A 451 -1.18 43.43 6.62
N THR A 452 -1.10 44.15 7.73
CA THR A 452 -1.22 45.62 7.74
C THR A 452 0.17 46.26 7.69
N TYR A 453 0.30 47.37 6.95
CA TYR A 453 1.51 48.18 6.93
C TYR A 453 1.82 48.74 8.31
N ASP A 454 2.96 48.32 8.87
CA ASP A 454 3.47 48.70 10.19
C ASP A 454 4.95 49.13 10.14
N GLY A 455 5.51 49.25 8.93
CA GLY A 455 6.92 49.53 8.70
C GLY A 455 7.87 48.35 8.97
N GLN A 456 7.36 47.17 9.34
CA GLN A 456 8.17 45.98 9.60
C GLN A 456 8.25 45.07 8.38
N GLN A 457 9.35 44.31 8.31
CA GLN A 457 9.56 43.32 7.26
C GLN A 457 8.58 42.13 7.41
N LYS A 458 8.02 41.69 6.29
CA LYS A 458 7.11 40.54 6.23
C LYS A 458 7.78 39.39 5.47
N SER A 459 7.82 38.21 6.06
CA SER A 459 8.38 37.00 5.44
C SER A 459 7.33 35.91 5.34
N VAL A 460 7.38 35.13 4.26
CA VAL A 460 6.60 33.90 4.13
C VAL A 460 7.45 32.70 4.55
N THR A 461 6.78 31.59 4.86
CA THR A 461 7.42 30.28 5.01
C THR A 461 6.97 29.37 3.88
N VAL A 462 7.93 28.79 3.14
CA VAL A 462 7.65 27.77 2.12
C VAL A 462 8.49 26.54 2.44
N ARG A 463 7.84 25.41 2.71
CA ARG A 463 8.52 24.17 3.09
C ARG A 463 7.95 23.00 2.31
N PRO A 464 8.76 21.99 1.92
CA PRO A 464 8.23 20.75 1.38
C PRO A 464 7.26 20.13 2.39
N LYS A 465 6.20 19.49 1.91
CA LYS A 465 5.31 18.70 2.76
C LYS A 465 6.08 17.53 3.37
N SER A 466 5.61 17.04 4.52
CA SER A 466 6.32 16.01 5.31
C SER A 466 6.45 14.66 4.59
N ASP A 467 5.58 14.38 3.63
CA ASP A 467 5.57 13.17 2.81
C ASP A 467 6.51 13.24 1.58
N ILE A 468 7.17 14.38 1.34
CA ILE A 468 8.11 14.56 0.23
C ILE A 468 9.51 14.08 0.62
N GLU A 469 10.00 13.05 -0.08
CA GLU A 469 11.31 12.46 0.17
C GLU A 469 12.39 13.01 -0.76
N GLY A 470 13.55 13.41 -0.23
CA GLY A 470 14.75 13.70 -1.03
C GLY A 470 14.73 15.02 -1.83
N MET A 471 13.86 15.96 -1.47
CA MET A 471 13.86 17.34 -2.00
C MET A 471 15.16 18.08 -1.62
N GLY A 472 15.61 19.00 -2.47
CA GLY A 472 16.74 19.88 -2.16
C GLY A 472 16.51 20.66 -0.87
N SER A 473 17.53 20.71 -0.01
CA SER A 473 17.42 21.31 1.33
C SER A 473 17.46 22.84 1.32
N ASN A 474 18.09 23.44 0.30
CA ASN A 474 18.20 24.88 0.17
C ASN A 474 17.06 25.44 -0.69
N ILE A 475 16.18 26.21 -0.05
CA ILE A 475 15.05 26.88 -0.69
C ILE A 475 15.27 28.39 -0.59
N THR A 476 15.47 29.01 -1.75
CA THR A 476 15.57 30.47 -1.86
C THR A 476 14.19 31.05 -2.12
N VAL A 477 13.73 31.98 -1.29
CA VAL A 477 12.43 32.66 -1.45
C VAL A 477 12.64 34.05 -2.03
N ASN A 478 12.02 34.31 -3.18
CA ASN A 478 12.07 35.60 -3.87
C ASN A 478 10.69 36.26 -3.91
N TYR A 479 10.65 37.57 -3.67
CA TYR A 479 9.42 38.35 -3.63
C TYR A 479 9.33 39.25 -4.87
N PHE A 480 8.17 39.25 -5.51
CA PHE A 480 7.88 40.09 -6.67
C PHE A 480 6.75 41.03 -6.31
N HIS A 481 6.99 42.34 -6.42
CA HIS A 481 5.92 43.32 -6.35
C HIS A 481 5.42 43.58 -7.77
N LYS A 482 4.16 43.22 -8.04
CA LYS A 482 3.65 43.06 -9.42
C LYS A 482 4.52 42.03 -10.15
N ASP A 483 5.30 42.45 -11.14
CA ASP A 483 6.21 41.59 -11.92
C ASP A 483 7.69 41.88 -11.68
N THR A 484 8.01 42.75 -10.71
CA THR A 484 9.38 43.17 -10.44
C THR A 484 9.91 42.50 -9.18
N LEU A 485 11.05 41.80 -9.29
CA LEU A 485 11.80 41.26 -8.16
C LEU A 485 12.23 42.40 -7.25
N ILE A 486 11.94 42.30 -5.94
CA ILE A 486 12.43 43.24 -4.94
C ILE A 486 13.68 42.70 -4.24
N ASN A 487 14.53 43.61 -3.76
CA ASN A 487 15.68 43.26 -2.95
C ASN A 487 15.30 43.24 -1.46
N GLY A 488 15.40 42.07 -0.83
CA GLY A 488 15.07 41.88 0.58
C GLY A 488 13.59 41.52 0.82
N LEU A 489 13.14 41.69 2.07
CA LEU A 489 11.79 41.35 2.51
C LEU A 489 10.78 42.47 2.17
N PRO A 490 9.52 42.13 1.81
CA PRO A 490 8.43 43.09 1.67
C PRO A 490 8.20 43.94 2.93
N VAL A 491 8.01 45.25 2.73
CA VAL A 491 7.68 46.21 3.80
C VAL A 491 6.48 47.08 3.38
N ASN A 492 6.49 47.58 2.14
CA ASN A 492 5.50 48.54 1.66
C ASN A 492 4.14 47.89 1.33
N ALA A 493 3.06 48.66 1.42
CA ALA A 493 1.73 48.22 1.02
C ALA A 493 1.69 47.76 -0.45
N GLY A 494 0.85 46.77 -0.72
CA GLY A 494 0.61 46.20 -2.05
C GLY A 494 0.69 44.66 -2.08
N THR A 495 0.36 44.09 -3.24
CA THR A 495 0.38 42.64 -3.45
C THR A 495 1.75 42.15 -3.89
N TYR A 496 2.18 41.05 -3.27
CA TYR A 496 3.44 40.39 -3.55
C TYR A 496 3.19 38.95 -3.98
N THR A 497 3.86 38.55 -5.07
CA THR A 497 3.92 37.16 -5.55
C THR A 497 5.22 36.53 -5.08
N VAL A 498 5.17 35.29 -4.62
CA VAL A 498 6.33 34.55 -4.13
C VAL A 498 6.75 33.52 -5.16
N LYS A 499 8.03 33.50 -5.48
CA LYS A 499 8.66 32.44 -6.28
C LYS A 499 9.84 31.86 -5.55
N ILE A 500 10.00 30.54 -5.59
CA ILE A 500 11.11 29.85 -4.94
C ILE A 500 12.12 29.30 -5.96
N GLY A 501 13.38 29.28 -5.55
CA GLY A 501 14.42 28.46 -6.15
C GLY A 501 14.74 27.30 -5.21
N ILE A 502 14.98 26.12 -5.77
CA ILE A 502 15.30 24.90 -5.02
C ILE A 502 16.56 24.31 -5.65
N ASP A 503 17.56 24.04 -4.82
CA ASP A 503 18.77 23.36 -5.26
C ASP A 503 18.48 21.89 -5.59
N GLU A 504 19.42 21.25 -6.28
CA GLU A 504 19.27 19.84 -6.63
C GLU A 504 19.17 18.95 -5.38
N GLY A 505 18.20 18.04 -5.37
CA GLY A 505 18.01 17.03 -4.33
C GLY A 505 18.42 15.63 -4.80
N ALA A 506 18.20 14.63 -3.94
CA ALA A 506 18.45 13.23 -4.28
C ALA A 506 17.53 12.76 -5.42
N PHE A 507 16.25 13.13 -5.37
CA PHE A 507 15.20 12.69 -6.31
C PHE A 507 14.57 13.84 -7.09
N TYR A 508 15.11 15.04 -6.96
CA TYR A 508 14.54 16.25 -7.54
C TYR A 508 15.62 17.08 -8.25
N ASN A 509 15.33 17.53 -9.46
CA ASN A 509 16.18 18.47 -10.19
C ASN A 509 16.11 19.85 -9.53
N SER A 510 17.16 20.66 -9.71
CA SER A 510 17.10 22.07 -9.34
C SER A 510 16.06 22.82 -10.19
N ILE A 511 15.43 23.82 -9.60
CA ILE A 511 14.46 24.68 -10.29
C ILE A 511 14.57 26.10 -9.77
N THR A 512 14.31 27.07 -10.65
CA THR A 512 14.20 28.48 -10.28
C THR A 512 12.84 29.02 -10.67
N GLY A 513 12.31 29.93 -9.86
CA GLY A 513 11.06 30.62 -10.17
C GLY A 513 9.79 29.77 -10.00
N LEU A 514 9.84 28.66 -9.26
CA LEU A 514 8.67 27.85 -8.95
C LEU A 514 7.66 28.67 -8.15
N THR A 515 6.40 28.67 -8.58
CA THR A 515 5.33 29.48 -7.98
C THR A 515 3.97 28.82 -8.17
N ASP A 516 2.97 29.29 -7.45
CA ASP A 516 1.57 28.90 -7.58
C ASP A 516 0.68 30.14 -7.52
N ASN A 517 -0.52 30.07 -8.09
CA ASN A 517 -1.50 31.16 -8.07
C ASN A 517 -1.89 31.63 -6.65
N ASN A 518 -1.76 30.74 -5.66
CA ASN A 518 -2.05 31.02 -4.26
C ASN A 518 -0.83 31.51 -3.46
N TRP A 519 0.36 31.54 -4.06
CA TRP A 519 1.59 32.02 -3.41
C TRP A 519 1.70 33.53 -3.51
N LYS A 520 0.71 34.21 -2.96
CA LYS A 520 0.60 35.67 -2.94
C LYS A 520 0.04 36.16 -1.61
N PHE A 521 0.43 37.36 -1.23
CA PHE A 521 -0.15 38.06 -0.08
C PHE A 521 -0.19 39.56 -0.34
N THR A 522 -1.11 40.27 0.31
CA THR A 522 -1.25 41.73 0.19
C THR A 522 -0.96 42.36 1.53
N ILE A 523 -0.05 43.34 1.55
CA ILE A 523 0.11 44.24 2.69
C ILE A 523 -0.88 45.38 2.49
N GLU A 524 -1.91 45.43 3.32
CA GLU A 524 -2.90 46.49 3.32
C GLU A 524 -2.29 47.80 3.85
N PRO A 525 -2.66 48.96 3.27
CA PRO A 525 -2.31 50.24 3.83
C PRO A 525 -2.71 50.35 5.30
N ALA A 526 -1.91 51.05 6.11
CA ALA A 526 -2.27 51.31 7.49
C ALA A 526 -3.59 52.09 7.54
N PRO A 527 -4.57 51.71 8.38
CA PRO A 527 -5.79 52.47 8.54
C PRO A 527 -5.46 53.88 9.05
N ILE A 528 -6.01 54.90 8.38
CA ILE A 528 -5.89 56.27 8.85
C ILE A 528 -6.87 56.46 10.01
N SER A 529 -6.32 56.68 11.21
CA SER A 529 -7.15 57.06 12.35
C SER A 529 -7.57 58.53 12.21
N THR A 530 -8.82 58.77 11.83
CA THR A 530 -9.38 60.13 11.69
C THR A 530 -9.52 60.85 13.02
N SER A 531 -9.55 60.14 14.15
CA SER A 531 -9.57 60.74 15.49
C SER A 531 -8.26 61.40 15.89
N ALA A 532 -7.14 61.01 15.26
CA ALA A 532 -5.85 61.66 15.44
C ALA A 532 -5.71 62.96 14.62
N ILE A 533 -6.50 63.12 13.55
CA ILE A 533 -6.50 64.31 12.71
C ILE A 533 -7.29 65.40 13.42
N GLN A 534 -6.61 66.47 13.80
CA GLN A 534 -7.22 67.63 14.46
C GLN A 534 -7.25 68.79 13.48
N ILE A 535 -8.47 69.25 13.15
CA ILE A 535 -8.71 70.44 12.34
C ILE A 535 -9.15 71.54 13.29
N THR A 536 -8.32 72.58 13.41
CA THR A 536 -8.66 73.74 14.22
C THR A 536 -9.28 74.80 13.31
N PRO A 537 -10.58 75.13 13.46
CA PRO A 537 -11.16 76.22 12.71
C PRO A 537 -10.50 77.55 13.11
N TYR A 538 -10.57 78.54 12.23
CA TYR A 538 -10.21 79.90 12.62
C TYR A 538 -11.22 80.43 13.66
N SER A 539 -10.72 81.01 14.75
CA SER A 539 -11.54 81.66 15.76
C SER A 539 -11.02 83.08 16.03
N GLY A 540 -11.83 84.08 15.69
CA GLY A 540 -11.51 85.48 15.87
C GLY A 540 -12.79 86.33 15.83
N THR A 541 -12.70 87.55 16.33
CA THR A 541 -13.76 88.55 16.13
C THR A 541 -13.65 89.15 14.74
N TYR A 542 -14.80 89.35 14.07
CA TYR A 542 -14.86 89.92 12.73
C TYR A 542 -14.13 91.28 12.66
N ASP A 543 -13.09 91.35 11.83
CA ASP A 543 -12.21 92.51 11.66
C ASP A 543 -12.23 93.08 10.23
N GLY A 544 -13.01 92.47 9.33
CA GLY A 544 -13.13 92.88 7.92
C GLY A 544 -11.97 92.41 7.02
N ALA A 545 -11.04 91.59 7.51
CA ALA A 545 -9.96 91.00 6.71
C ALA A 545 -10.26 89.53 6.33
N PRO A 546 -9.75 89.03 5.19
CA PRO A 546 -9.87 87.62 4.84
C PRO A 546 -8.96 86.75 5.73
N HIS A 547 -9.51 85.66 6.28
CA HIS A 547 -8.80 84.71 7.13
C HIS A 547 -9.07 83.29 6.64
N ALA A 548 -8.03 82.46 6.54
CA ALA A 548 -8.22 81.04 6.20
C ALA A 548 -9.21 80.39 7.18
N ALA A 549 -10.20 79.65 6.66
CA ALA A 549 -11.24 79.02 7.46
C ALA A 549 -10.71 78.00 8.49
N ILE A 550 -9.49 77.48 8.26
CA ILE A 550 -8.78 76.54 9.13
C ILE A 550 -7.45 77.17 9.53
N SER A 551 -7.21 77.27 10.83
CA SER A 551 -5.98 77.84 11.40
C SER A 551 -4.85 76.83 11.50
N SER A 552 -5.16 75.54 11.69
CA SER A 552 -4.19 74.45 11.67
C SER A 552 -4.83 73.09 11.38
N VAL A 553 -4.06 72.21 10.75
CA VAL A 553 -4.36 70.78 10.67
C VAL A 553 -3.16 70.04 11.25
N THR A 554 -3.39 69.21 12.27
CA THR A 554 -2.32 68.45 12.95
C THR A 554 -2.70 66.98 13.06
N GLY A 555 -1.71 66.11 13.34
CA GLY A 555 -1.92 64.66 13.46
C GLY A 555 -2.09 63.91 12.13
N CYS A 556 -1.80 64.55 11.00
CA CYS A 556 -1.83 63.92 9.69
C CYS A 556 -0.58 63.03 9.48
N PRO A 557 -0.72 61.76 9.03
CA PRO A 557 0.42 60.88 8.77
C PRO A 557 1.38 61.44 7.71
N TYR A 558 2.66 61.06 7.80
CA TYR A 558 3.66 61.47 6.81
C TYR A 558 3.26 61.02 5.40
N GLY A 559 3.24 61.97 4.45
CA GLY A 559 2.81 61.74 3.07
C GLY A 559 1.31 61.93 2.79
N CYS A 560 0.52 62.37 3.77
CA CYS A 560 -0.88 62.72 3.54
C CYS A 560 -1.04 63.95 2.63
N THR A 561 -2.11 63.98 1.82
CA THR A 561 -2.50 65.16 1.03
C THR A 561 -3.79 65.74 1.61
N ILE A 562 -3.78 67.02 1.97
CA ILE A 562 -4.97 67.73 2.48
C ILE A 562 -5.61 68.48 1.32
N LYS A 563 -6.93 68.33 1.15
CA LYS A 563 -7.72 69.09 0.19
C LYS A 563 -8.98 69.64 0.84
N TYR A 564 -9.42 70.79 0.38
CA TYR A 564 -10.54 71.55 0.93
C TYR A 564 -11.69 71.63 -0.06
N SER A 565 -12.93 71.54 0.44
CA SER A 565 -14.14 71.69 -0.38
C SER A 565 -15.19 72.49 0.39
N ILE A 566 -15.80 73.47 -0.29
CA ILE A 566 -16.89 74.29 0.25
C ILE A 566 -18.29 73.76 -0.15
N ASP A 567 -18.33 72.86 -1.12
CA ASP A 567 -19.57 72.31 -1.69
C ASP A 567 -19.65 70.77 -1.57
N GLY A 568 -18.65 70.15 -0.95
CA GLY A 568 -18.51 68.70 -0.81
C GLY A 568 -18.24 67.96 -2.13
N LYS A 569 -18.00 68.67 -3.24
CA LYS A 569 -17.87 68.09 -4.60
C LYS A 569 -16.58 68.49 -5.28
N ASN A 570 -16.19 69.76 -5.19
CA ASN A 570 -14.98 70.30 -5.78
C ASN A 570 -13.90 70.47 -4.70
N TRP A 571 -12.72 69.88 -4.92
CA TRP A 571 -11.63 69.83 -3.96
C TRP A 571 -10.43 70.64 -4.46
N LYS A 572 -9.88 71.51 -3.61
CA LYS A 572 -8.73 72.38 -3.90
C LYS A 572 -7.61 72.17 -2.88
N ASP A 573 -6.38 72.45 -3.29
CA ASP A 573 -5.21 72.29 -2.41
C ASP A 573 -5.06 73.47 -1.43
N ASP A 574 -5.60 74.66 -1.78
CA ASP A 574 -5.58 75.85 -0.94
C ASP A 574 -6.77 75.88 0.04
N CYS A 575 -6.50 76.28 1.29
CA CYS A 575 -7.54 76.49 2.29
C CYS A 575 -8.40 77.71 1.91
N PRO A 576 -9.74 77.60 1.88
CA PRO A 576 -10.60 78.74 1.58
C PRO A 576 -10.47 79.83 2.65
N THR A 577 -10.51 81.08 2.21
CA THR A 577 -10.46 82.31 3.04
C THR A 577 -11.81 82.99 3.16
#